data_AF-A0A7H8IYH9-F1
#
_entry.id   AF-A0A7H8IYH9-F1
#
_cell.length_a   1.000
_cell.length_b   1.000
_cell.length_c   1.000
_cell.angle_alpha   90.00
_cell.angle_beta   90.00
_cell.angle_gamma   90.00
#
_symmetry.space_group_name_H-M   'P 1'
#
loop_
_entity.id
_entity.type
_entity.pdbx_description
1 polymer ?
#
loop_
_entity_poly.entity_id
_entity_poly.type
_entity_poly.pdbx_seq_one_letter_code
_entity_poly.pdbx_strand_id
1 'polypeptide(L)' 'MSRSAFYRMRARGTAPKCVKLPNGQIRIRRADLDAWWEANEEASV' A
#
# COMPACT_ATOMS: atom_id res chain seq x y z
N MET A 1 -5.18 6.67 9.01
CA MET A 1 -5.60 6.76 7.59
C MET A 1 -6.99 6.13 7.46
N SER A 2 -7.94 6.79 6.78
CA SER A 2 -9.27 6.20 6.58
C SER A 2 -9.23 5.09 5.51
N ARG A 3 -10.11 4.10 5.64
CA ARG A 3 -10.23 3.00 4.67
C ARG A 3 -10.48 3.52 3.24
N SER A 4 -11.25 4.60 3.12
CA SER A 4 -11.55 5.27 1.86
C SER A 4 -10.30 5.90 1.23
N ALA A 5 -9.42 6.49 2.04
CA ALA A 5 -8.15 7.04 1.54
C ALA A 5 -7.24 5.94 0.98
N PHE A 6 -7.15 4.80 1.67
CA PHE A 6 -6.39 3.65 1.19
C PHE A 6 -6.91 3.12 -0.15
N TYR A 7 -8.23 2.96 -0.30
CA TYR A 7 -8.80 2.52 -1.58
C TYR A 7 -8.57 3.52 -2.72
N ARG A 8 -8.58 4.84 -2.43
CA ARG A 8 -8.20 5.84 -3.43
C ARG A 8 -6.74 5.71 -3.86
N MET A 9 -5.82 5.47 -2.94
CA MET A 9 -4.41 5.23 -3.29
C MET A 9 -4.26 3.98 -4.15
N ARG A 10 -4.98 2.90 -3.81
CA ARG A 10 -4.98 1.68 -4.61
C ARG A 10 -5.54 1.90 -6.01
N ALA A 11 -6.62 2.67 -6.14
CA ALA A 11 -7.19 3.04 -7.44
C ALA A 11 -6.23 3.91 -8.27
N ARG A 12 -5.42 4.74 -7.62
CA ARG A 12 -4.40 5.57 -8.26
C ARG A 12 -3.08 4.84 -8.55
N GLY A 13 -2.93 3.59 -8.10
CA GLY A 13 -1.68 2.84 -8.22
C GLY A 13 -0.57 3.32 -7.29
N THR A 14 -0.88 4.17 -6.31
CA THR A 14 0.09 4.70 -5.35
C THR A 14 0.12 3.93 -4.02
N ALA A 15 -0.65 2.85 -3.91
CA ALA A 15 -0.63 1.96 -2.75
C ALA A 15 0.45 0.88 -2.91
N PRO A 16 0.95 0.30 -1.79
CA PRO A 16 1.84 -0.86 -1.83
C PRO A 16 1.18 -2.06 -2.52
N LYS A 17 1.99 -3.00 -3.00
CA LYS A 17 1.49 -4.19 -3.71
C LYS A 17 0.54 -5.00 -2.81
N CYS A 18 -0.69 -5.12 -3.28
CA CYS A 18 -1.77 -5.80 -2.58
C CYS A 18 -2.04 -7.17 -3.21
N VAL A 19 -1.98 -8.23 -2.42
CA VAL A 19 -2.35 -9.59 -2.81
C VAL A 19 -3.78 -9.86 -2.37
N LYS A 20 -4.66 -10.18 -3.32
CA LYS A 20 -6.02 -10.65 -3.02
C LYS A 20 -5.95 -12.16 -2.76
N LEU A 21 -6.35 -12.57 -1.57
CA LEU A 21 -6.48 -14.00 -1.25
C LEU A 21 -7.79 -14.57 -1.82
N PRO A 22 -7.86 -15.91 -1.99
CA PRO A 22 -9.09 -16.59 -2.41
C PRO A 22 -10.28 -16.32 -1.48
N ASN A 23 -10.03 -16.04 -0.21
CA ASN A 23 -11.05 -15.69 0.79
C ASN A 23 -11.55 -14.23 0.69
N GLY A 24 -11.13 -13.47 -0.33
CA GLY A 24 -11.54 -12.09 -0.56
C GLY A 24 -10.81 -11.05 0.31
N GLN A 25 -9.95 -11.47 1.23
CA GLN A 25 -9.12 -10.56 2.02
C GLN A 25 -7.98 -9.99 1.17
N ILE A 26 -7.57 -8.76 1.50
CA ILE A 26 -6.38 -8.14 0.92
C ILE A 26 -5.26 -8.23 1.95
N ARG A 27 -4.12 -8.77 1.53
CA ARG A 27 -2.89 -8.76 2.32
C ARG A 27 -1.82 -8.00 1.57
N ILE A 28 -0.92 -7.40 2.32
CA ILE A 28 0.27 -6.73 1.81
C ILE A 28 1.45 -7.49 2.41
N ARG A 29 2.43 -7.87 1.59
CA ARG A 29 3.66 -8.49 2.13
C ARG A 29 4.46 -7.41 2.83
N ARG A 30 5.15 -7.78 3.91
CA ARG A 30 5.97 -6.83 4.68
C ARG A 30 7.01 -6.13 3.80
N ALA A 31 7.76 -6.88 2.98
CA ALA A 31 8.74 -6.32 2.05
C ALA A 31 8.15 -5.33 1.03
N ASP A 32 6.93 -5.59 0.52
CA ASP A 32 6.27 -4.66 -0.42
C ASP A 32 5.81 -3.38 0.27
N LEU A 33 5.47 -3.45 1.56
CA LEU A 33 5.14 -2.29 2.38
C LEU A 33 6.40 -1.47 2.71
N ASP A 34 7.49 -2.14 3.07
CA ASP A 34 8.75 -1.49 3.43
C ASP A 34 9.35 -0.78 2.21
N ALA A 35 9.40 -1.43 1.04
CA ALA A 35 9.83 -0.80 -0.21
C ALA A 35 8.94 0.39 -0.63
N TRP A 36 7.64 0.32 -0.31
CA TRP A 36 6.74 1.44 -0.55
C TRP A 36 7.02 2.61 0.40
N TRP A 37 7.32 2.34 1.68
CA TRP A 37 7.73 3.38 2.62
C TRP A 37 9.01 4.05 2.17
N GLU A 38 10.05 3.30 1.83
CA GLU A 38 11.31 3.88 1.32
C GLU A 38 11.09 4.77 0.09
N ALA A 39 10.18 4.37 -0.82
CA ALA A 39 9.88 5.16 -2.01
C ALA A 39 9.02 6.41 -1.77
N ASN A 40 8.28 6.46 -0.64
CA ASN A 40 7.38 7.57 -0.30
C ASN A 40 7.86 8.37 0.93
N GLU A 41 9.00 7.99 1.51
CA GLU A 41 9.65 8.72 2.57
C GLU A 41 10.17 10.03 1.95
N GLU A 42 9.51 11.15 2.27
CA GLU A 42 10.04 12.46 1.95
C GLU A 42 11.36 12.59 2.69
N ALA A 43 12.46 12.70 1.95
CA ALA A 43 13.75 13.07 2.50
C ALA A 43 13.58 14.41 3.20
N SER A 44 13.38 14.38 4.53
CA SER A 44 13.43 15.56 5.37
C SER A 44 14.85 16.10 5.28
N VAL A 45 15.02 17.11 4.41
CA VAL A 45 16.20 17.98 4.31
C VAL A 45 16.07 19.10 5.33
#